data_AF-A0AAE1KAB8-F1
#
_entry.id   AF-A0AAE1KAB8-F1
#
_cell.length_a   1.000
_cell.length_b   1.000
_cell.length_c   1.000
_cell.angle_alpha   90.00
_cell.angle_beta   90.00
_cell.angle_gamma   90.00
#
_symmetry.space_group_name_H-M   'P 1'
#
loop_
_entity.id
_entity.type
_entity.pdbx_description
1 polymer ?
#
loop_
_entity_poly.entity_id
_entity_poly.type
_entity_poly.pdbx_seq_one_letter_code
_entity_poly.pdbx_strand_id
1 'polypeptide(L)'
;MDKHKSRHVFCSSSRKKGKVNSLKWRNVTQDDMFTFISLLIGMGICKLPKKMAHYWQHDWLIKGPPVFCKEVTSRDRFFSILKFLRFSSPENVRKDDPKTRIEEYLDVLRERSQTVMKPGKHIAIDEALIMWRGRLGFCQYIKSKRARFGVKAFVLCPSDEEWQGYSWNFHLYYGKDTYMVEDPNASRLSVSERIVVFLMKALLNSGRHVITDNRYTSLRLADYLETQGTFDRSRPKRKRAT
;
A
#
# COMPACT_ATOMS: atom_id res chain seq x y z
N MET A 1 -42.20 15.34 -19.57
CA MET A 1 -42.01 14.73 -20.91
C MET A 1 -40.99 15.60 -21.65
N ASP A 2 -39.70 15.46 -21.42
CA ASP A 2 -38.80 14.37 -21.83
C ASP A 2 -38.35 14.51 -23.31
N LYS A 3 -37.10 14.97 -23.53
CA LYS A 3 -36.00 14.27 -24.26
C LYS A 3 -34.90 15.20 -24.81
N HIS A 4 -33.71 15.02 -24.23
CA HIS A 4 -32.34 15.00 -24.79
C HIS A 4 -32.00 15.60 -26.18
N LYS A 5 -30.88 16.34 -26.25
CA LYS A 5 -29.63 15.90 -26.91
C LYS A 5 -28.38 16.76 -26.62
N SER A 6 -27.36 16.05 -26.13
CA SER A 6 -25.91 16.17 -26.34
C SER A 6 -25.21 17.54 -26.43
N ARG A 7 -24.43 17.86 -25.39
CA ARG A 7 -23.32 18.83 -25.45
C ARG A 7 -22.01 18.10 -25.70
N HIS A 8 -21.52 18.19 -26.92
CA HIS A 8 -20.12 17.94 -27.25
C HIS A 8 -19.27 19.03 -26.59
N VAL A 9 -18.26 18.65 -25.80
CA VAL A 9 -17.23 19.58 -25.33
C VAL A 9 -15.88 19.16 -25.91
N PHE A 10 -15.33 20.10 -26.67
CA PHE A 10 -14.16 20.02 -27.53
C PHE A 10 -12.87 19.70 -26.76
N CYS A 11 -12.04 18.83 -27.36
CA CYS A 11 -10.60 18.83 -27.13
C CYS A 11 -9.97 19.75 -28.19
N SER A 12 -9.56 20.96 -27.81
CA SER A 12 -8.80 21.86 -28.69
C SER A 12 -7.34 21.42 -28.73
N SER A 13 -6.98 20.72 -29.80
CA SER A 13 -5.63 20.27 -30.08
C SER A 13 -4.77 21.42 -30.61
N SER A 14 -3.66 21.74 -29.95
CA SER A 14 -2.48 22.26 -30.65
C SER A 14 -1.18 21.80 -29.99
N ARG A 15 -0.44 20.92 -30.69
CA ARG A 15 0.99 21.05 -31.07
C ARG A 15 1.69 19.70 -31.31
N LYS A 16 2.32 19.66 -32.49
CA LYS A 16 3.40 18.79 -33.01
C LYS A 16 3.05 17.32 -33.32
N LYS A 17 2.95 17.02 -34.62
CA LYS A 17 2.93 15.69 -35.24
C LYS A 17 4.29 14.99 -35.05
N GLY A 18 4.49 14.38 -33.90
CA GLY A 18 5.24 13.11 -33.87
C GLY A 18 4.26 12.00 -34.26
N LYS A 19 4.66 11.05 -35.11
CA LYS A 19 3.92 9.79 -35.26
C LYS A 19 4.03 9.04 -33.93
N VAL A 20 3.18 9.38 -32.97
CA VAL A 20 2.88 8.49 -31.86
C VAL A 20 2.12 7.35 -32.51
N ASN A 21 2.69 6.14 -32.56
CA ASN A 21 1.89 4.94 -32.75
C ASN A 21 0.90 4.92 -31.57
N SER A 22 -0.25 5.55 -31.75
CA SER A 22 -1.32 5.53 -30.78
C SER A 22 -1.80 4.08 -30.76
N LEU A 23 -1.34 3.35 -29.75
CA LEU A 23 -1.92 2.04 -29.43
C LEU A 23 -3.43 2.24 -29.41
N LYS A 24 -4.16 1.48 -30.25
CA LYS A 24 -5.62 1.54 -30.27
C LYS A 24 -6.09 1.15 -28.87
N TRP A 25 -6.74 2.09 -28.19
CA TRP A 25 -7.25 1.84 -26.86
C TRP A 25 -8.34 0.76 -26.92
N ARG A 26 -8.23 -0.20 -25.99
CA ARG A 26 -9.25 -1.23 -25.76
C ARG A 26 -9.60 -1.18 -24.27
N ASN A 27 -10.88 -1.21 -23.94
CA ASN A 27 -11.32 -1.30 -22.56
C ASN A 27 -10.72 -2.53 -21.87
N VAL A 28 -10.41 -2.40 -20.59
CA VAL A 28 -9.78 -3.45 -19.78
C VAL A 28 -10.88 -4.34 -19.20
N THR A 29 -10.78 -5.64 -19.45
CA THR A 29 -11.69 -6.65 -18.88
C THR A 29 -11.15 -7.18 -17.55
N GLN A 30 -11.96 -7.97 -16.85
CA GLN A 30 -11.52 -8.68 -15.65
C GLN A 30 -10.35 -9.64 -15.96
N ASP A 31 -10.42 -10.37 -17.07
CA ASP A 31 -9.37 -11.29 -17.51
C ASP A 31 -8.05 -10.57 -17.84
N ASP A 32 -8.14 -9.37 -18.44
CA ASP A 32 -6.97 -8.52 -18.67
C ASP A 32 -6.28 -8.19 -17.33
N MET A 33 -7.06 -7.90 -16.28
CA MET A 33 -6.53 -7.56 -14.94
C MET A 33 -5.94 -8.78 -14.23
N PHE A 34 -6.59 -9.95 -14.29
CA PHE A 34 -6.02 -11.19 -13.75
C PHE A 34 -4.71 -11.55 -14.44
N THR A 35 -4.66 -11.44 -15.77
CA THR A 35 -3.44 -11.66 -16.55
C THR A 35 -2.36 -10.66 -16.15
N PHE A 36 -2.70 -9.37 -16.06
CA PHE A 36 -1.78 -8.32 -15.66
C PHE A 36 -1.15 -8.57 -14.28
N ILE A 37 -1.97 -8.91 -13.27
CA ILE A 37 -1.50 -9.22 -11.91
C ILE A 37 -0.65 -10.48 -11.89
N SER A 38 -1.08 -11.54 -12.59
CA SER A 38 -0.33 -12.81 -12.69
C SER A 38 1.08 -12.61 -13.25
N LEU A 39 1.20 -11.76 -14.28
CA LEU A 39 2.49 -11.42 -14.85
C LEU A 39 3.35 -10.57 -13.91
N LEU A 40 2.77 -9.64 -13.16
CA LEU A 40 3.51 -8.90 -12.12
C LEU A 40 4.07 -9.83 -11.04
N ILE A 41 3.30 -10.82 -10.60
CA ILE A 41 3.76 -11.86 -9.68
C ILE A 41 4.89 -12.66 -10.33
N GLY A 42 4.72 -13.08 -11.58
CA GLY A 42 5.75 -13.78 -12.35
C GLY A 42 7.06 -13.00 -12.48
N MET A 43 7.00 -11.68 -12.67
CA MET A 43 8.19 -10.80 -12.68
C MET A 43 8.87 -10.70 -11.30
N GLY A 44 8.10 -10.86 -10.22
CA GLY A 44 8.63 -10.90 -8.86
C GLY A 44 9.44 -12.17 -8.59
N ILE A 45 8.99 -13.31 -9.15
CA ILE A 45 9.63 -14.63 -9.03
C ILE A 45 10.84 -14.72 -9.97
N CYS A 46 10.65 -14.46 -11.27
CA CYS A 46 11.67 -14.61 -12.31
C CYS A 46 12.25 -13.26 -12.71
N LYS A 47 13.21 -12.74 -11.93
CA LYS A 47 13.76 -11.39 -12.16
C LYS A 47 14.71 -11.32 -13.37
N LEU A 48 14.33 -10.57 -14.40
CA LEU A 48 15.22 -10.22 -15.51
C LEU A 48 16.07 -8.96 -15.23
N PRO A 49 17.33 -8.90 -15.72
CA PRO A 49 18.36 -8.00 -15.20
C PRO A 49 18.29 -6.52 -15.62
N LYS A 50 17.47 -6.13 -16.60
CA LYS A 50 17.58 -4.77 -17.21
C LYS A 50 16.26 -4.00 -17.31
N LYS A 51 15.30 -4.47 -18.11
CA LYS A 51 14.06 -3.73 -18.40
C LYS A 51 12.85 -4.65 -18.39
N MET A 52 11.72 -4.12 -17.95
CA MET A 52 10.43 -4.84 -17.91
C MET A 52 9.96 -5.28 -19.31
N ALA A 53 10.41 -4.60 -20.37
CA ALA A 53 10.12 -5.01 -21.75
C ALA A 53 10.86 -6.30 -22.18
N HIS A 54 11.92 -6.70 -21.47
CA HIS A 54 12.73 -7.88 -21.81
C HIS A 54 11.97 -9.19 -21.58
N TYR A 55 10.92 -9.17 -20.75
CA TYR A 55 10.09 -10.35 -20.54
C TYR A 55 9.41 -10.85 -21.83
N TRP A 56 9.13 -9.95 -22.78
CA TRP A 56 8.56 -10.28 -24.09
C TRP A 56 9.62 -10.42 -25.20
N GLN A 57 10.91 -10.53 -24.86
CA GLN A 57 11.95 -10.77 -25.84
C GLN A 57 12.05 -12.26 -26.17
N HIS A 58 12.26 -12.55 -27.46
CA HIS A 58 12.46 -13.89 -27.98
C HIS A 58 13.93 -14.19 -28.31
N ASP A 59 14.85 -13.31 -27.88
CA ASP A 59 16.28 -13.53 -28.02
C ASP A 59 16.68 -14.77 -27.20
N TRP A 60 17.47 -15.67 -27.79
CA TRP A 60 17.91 -16.90 -27.14
C TRP A 60 18.71 -16.61 -25.86
N LEU A 61 19.39 -15.46 -25.78
CA LEU A 61 20.22 -15.07 -24.64
C LEU A 61 19.39 -14.48 -23.47
N ILE A 62 18.23 -13.89 -23.77
CA ILE A 62 17.35 -13.21 -22.79
C ILE A 62 15.90 -13.60 -23.07
N LYS A 63 15.65 -14.91 -23.16
CA LYS A 63 14.30 -15.43 -23.34
C LYS A 63 13.55 -15.30 -22.02
N GLY A 64 12.50 -14.48 -22.01
CA GLY A 64 11.60 -14.41 -20.86
C GLY A 64 10.87 -15.75 -20.62
N PRO A 65 10.30 -15.96 -19.43
CA PRO A 65 9.49 -17.15 -19.17
C PRO A 65 8.37 -17.29 -20.22
N PRO A 66 7.99 -18.51 -20.65
CA PRO A 66 7.03 -18.72 -21.75
C PRO A 66 5.68 -18.01 -21.60
N VAL A 67 5.26 -17.72 -20.36
CA VAL A 67 4.02 -16.98 -20.05
C VAL A 67 4.03 -15.54 -20.56
N PHE A 68 5.20 -14.95 -20.83
CA PHE A 68 5.35 -13.62 -21.39
C PHE A 68 5.37 -13.65 -22.93
N CYS A 69 4.25 -14.06 -23.51
CA CYS A 69 4.06 -14.21 -24.94
C CYS A 69 2.84 -13.43 -25.45
N LYS A 70 2.71 -13.28 -26.77
CA LYS A 70 1.64 -12.47 -27.40
C LYS A 70 0.26 -13.11 -27.22
N GLU A 71 0.23 -14.44 -27.08
CA GLU A 71 -0.97 -15.25 -26.90
C GLU A 71 -1.62 -14.99 -25.54
N VAL A 72 -0.82 -14.74 -24.50
CA VAL A 72 -1.32 -14.39 -23.15
C VAL A 72 -1.63 -12.88 -23.07
N THR A 73 -0.64 -12.03 -23.29
CA THR A 73 -0.87 -10.59 -23.45
C THR A 73 0.29 -9.97 -24.21
N SER A 74 -0.02 -9.06 -25.14
CA SER A 74 1.04 -8.31 -25.80
C SER A 74 1.77 -7.39 -24.81
N ARG A 75 3.06 -7.17 -25.06
CA ARG A 75 3.89 -6.20 -24.34
C ARG A 75 3.22 -4.83 -24.25
N ASP A 76 2.69 -4.37 -25.37
CA ASP A 76 2.10 -3.03 -25.48
C ASP A 76 0.77 -2.93 -24.73
N ARG A 77 -0.03 -4.01 -24.68
CA ARG A 77 -1.23 -4.09 -23.84
C ARG A 77 -0.87 -4.00 -22.36
N PHE A 78 0.12 -4.76 -21.93
CA PHE A 78 0.58 -4.75 -20.55
C PHE A 78 1.08 -3.35 -20.12
N PHE A 79 1.90 -2.68 -20.94
CA PHE A 79 2.34 -1.31 -20.64
C PHE A 79 1.22 -0.28 -20.75
N SER A 80 0.21 -0.50 -21.59
CA SER A 80 -0.98 0.35 -21.64
C SER A 80 -1.74 0.29 -20.31
N ILE A 81 -2.01 -0.91 -19.80
CA ILE A 81 -2.65 -1.10 -18.48
C ILE A 81 -1.80 -0.46 -17.39
N LEU A 82 -0.49 -0.77 -17.33
CA LEU A 82 0.43 -0.22 -16.34
C LEU A 82 0.43 1.31 -16.30
N LYS A 83 0.38 1.96 -17.48
CA LYS A 83 0.43 3.42 -17.61
C LYS A 83 -0.86 4.11 -17.18
N PHE A 84 -2.01 3.47 -17.42
CA PHE A 84 -3.32 4.09 -17.24
C PHE A 84 -4.12 3.52 -16.04
N LEU A 85 -3.55 2.57 -15.29
CA LEU A 85 -4.16 2.03 -14.08
C LEU A 85 -4.41 3.14 -13.06
N ARG A 86 -5.65 3.19 -12.56
CA ARG A 86 -6.13 4.13 -11.53
C ARG A 86 -6.99 3.37 -10.53
N PHE A 87 -6.96 3.80 -9.28
CA PHE A 87 -7.71 3.19 -8.17
C PHE A 87 -8.85 4.08 -7.66
N SER A 88 -9.03 5.26 -8.25
CA SER A 88 -10.17 6.12 -7.95
C SER A 88 -10.62 6.88 -9.19
N SER A 89 -11.90 7.25 -9.20
CA SER A 89 -12.52 8.02 -10.26
C SER A 89 -11.98 9.45 -10.28
N PRO A 90 -11.73 10.06 -11.46
CA PRO A 90 -11.16 11.41 -11.57
C PRO A 90 -11.90 12.48 -10.78
N GLU A 91 -13.21 12.32 -10.62
CA GLU A 91 -14.12 13.23 -9.92
C GLU A 91 -13.86 13.25 -8.41
N ASN A 92 -13.39 12.13 -7.85
CA ASN A 92 -13.12 11.96 -6.43
C ASN A 92 -11.69 12.40 -6.06
N VAL A 93 -10.82 12.64 -7.05
CA VAL A 93 -9.41 12.96 -6.82
C VAL A 93 -9.22 14.43 -6.47
N ARG A 94 -8.86 14.68 -5.22
CA ARG A 94 -8.42 15.99 -4.75
C ARG A 94 -6.93 16.19 -5.04
N LYS A 95 -6.56 17.37 -5.53
CA LYS A 95 -5.15 17.67 -5.85
C LYS A 95 -4.29 17.88 -4.61
N ASP A 96 -4.91 18.39 -3.55
CA ASP A 96 -4.32 18.68 -2.25
C ASP A 96 -4.19 17.45 -1.34
N ASP A 97 -5.03 16.43 -1.56
CA ASP A 97 -5.03 15.21 -0.75
C ASP A 97 -4.65 13.95 -1.57
N PRO A 98 -3.41 13.45 -1.43
CA PRO A 98 -2.97 12.26 -2.15
C PRO A 98 -3.73 10.98 -1.77
N LYS A 99 -4.40 10.93 -0.61
CA LYS A 99 -5.17 9.75 -0.15
C LYS A 99 -6.28 9.39 -1.11
N THR A 100 -6.96 10.41 -1.64
CA THR A 100 -8.08 10.26 -2.58
C THR A 100 -7.76 9.47 -3.86
N ARG A 101 -6.47 9.21 -4.14
CA ARG A 101 -6.03 8.45 -5.31
C ARG A 101 -6.00 6.94 -5.11
N ILE A 102 -5.91 6.46 -3.87
CA ILE A 102 -5.63 5.05 -3.58
C ILE A 102 -6.30 4.52 -2.31
N GLU A 103 -6.66 5.37 -1.35
CA GLU A 103 -7.12 4.92 -0.02
C GLU A 103 -8.36 4.02 -0.10
N GLU A 104 -9.32 4.33 -0.98
CA GLU A 104 -10.51 3.49 -1.21
C GLU A 104 -10.13 2.04 -1.57
N TYR A 105 -9.13 1.87 -2.42
CA TYR A 105 -8.62 0.54 -2.77
C TYR A 105 -7.84 -0.10 -1.62
N LEU A 106 -7.07 0.68 -0.85
CA LEU A 106 -6.35 0.17 0.31
C LEU A 106 -7.30 -0.28 1.43
N ASP A 107 -8.45 0.38 1.59
CA ASP A 107 -9.47 0.01 2.56
C ASP A 107 -10.11 -1.33 2.21
N VAL A 108 -10.41 -1.58 0.93
CA VAL A 108 -10.85 -2.90 0.47
C VAL A 108 -9.79 -3.97 0.75
N LEU A 109 -8.51 -3.69 0.48
CA LEU A 109 -7.43 -4.63 0.78
C LEU A 109 -7.31 -4.91 2.28
N ARG A 110 -7.39 -3.86 3.11
CA ARG A 110 -7.33 -3.94 4.57
C ARG A 110 -8.48 -4.77 5.12
N GLU A 111 -9.70 -4.51 4.68
CA GLU A 111 -10.88 -5.28 5.06
C GLU A 111 -10.69 -6.76 4.73
N ARG A 112 -10.28 -7.06 3.48
CA ARG A 112 -10.01 -8.44 3.07
C ARG A 112 -8.93 -9.10 3.93
N SER A 113 -7.81 -8.42 4.17
CA SER A 113 -6.76 -8.94 5.06
C SER A 113 -7.28 -9.26 6.46
N GLN A 114 -8.16 -8.42 7.01
CA GLN A 114 -8.72 -8.64 8.33
C GLN A 114 -9.73 -9.79 8.39
N THR A 115 -10.45 -10.06 7.29
CA THR A 115 -11.44 -11.15 7.21
C THR A 115 -10.85 -12.54 7.02
N VAL A 116 -9.64 -12.64 6.44
CA VAL A 116 -9.02 -13.95 6.11
C VAL A 116 -8.70 -14.75 7.37
N MET A 117 -8.32 -14.08 8.46
CA MET A 117 -7.92 -14.74 9.70
C MET A 117 -8.10 -13.82 10.92
N LYS A 118 -8.31 -14.43 12.09
CA LYS A 118 -8.38 -13.71 13.37
C LYS A 118 -7.03 -13.83 14.09
N PRO A 119 -6.33 -12.71 14.38
CA PRO A 119 -5.04 -12.74 15.07
C PRO A 119 -5.15 -13.42 16.42
N GLY A 120 -4.17 -14.24 16.76
CA GLY A 120 -4.09 -14.88 18.07
C GLY A 120 -3.67 -13.89 19.16
N LYS A 121 -2.96 -14.42 20.16
CA LYS A 121 -2.62 -13.66 21.38
C LYS A 121 -1.59 -12.57 21.13
N HIS A 122 -0.61 -12.82 20.27
CA HIS A 122 0.55 -11.96 20.08
C HIS A 122 0.49 -11.25 18.74
N ILE A 123 0.68 -9.93 18.75
CA ILE A 123 0.72 -9.10 17.56
C ILE A 123 1.92 -8.18 17.60
N ALA A 124 2.49 -7.88 16.44
CA ALA A 124 3.62 -6.99 16.29
C ALA A 124 3.23 -5.77 15.42
N ILE A 125 3.65 -4.58 15.83
CA ILE A 125 3.48 -3.34 15.06
C ILE A 125 4.85 -2.73 14.79
N ASP A 126 5.13 -2.48 13.51
CA ASP A 126 6.37 -1.86 13.05
C ASP A 126 6.16 -1.07 11.74
N GLU A 127 7.22 -0.45 11.26
CA GLU A 127 7.26 0.40 10.09
C GLU A 127 7.90 -0.32 8.90
N ALA A 128 7.17 -0.37 7.80
CA ALA A 128 7.68 -0.78 6.49
C ALA A 128 8.03 0.42 5.62
N LEU A 129 8.99 0.24 4.72
CA LEU A 129 9.37 1.25 3.72
C LEU A 129 9.30 0.64 2.32
N ILE A 130 8.27 1.02 1.57
CA ILE A 130 8.06 0.59 0.19
C ILE A 130 8.93 1.46 -0.71
N MET A 131 9.96 0.87 -1.30
CA MET A 131 10.95 1.59 -2.09
C MET A 131 10.29 2.40 -3.21
N TRP A 132 10.58 3.71 -3.24
CA TRP A 132 10.11 4.61 -4.29
C TRP A 132 11.16 5.66 -4.59
N ARG A 133 11.49 5.83 -5.88
CA ARG A 133 12.50 6.79 -6.36
C ARG A 133 11.91 7.91 -7.23
N GLY A 134 10.59 7.94 -7.40
CA GLY A 134 9.90 8.97 -8.17
C GLY A 134 9.60 10.22 -7.34
N ARG A 135 9.02 11.23 -8.00
CA ARG A 135 8.55 12.45 -7.32
C ARG A 135 7.23 12.18 -6.61
N LEU A 136 7.27 12.11 -5.28
CA LEU A 136 6.10 11.89 -4.43
C LEU A 136 6.25 12.69 -3.15
N GLY A 137 5.26 13.55 -2.84
CA GLY A 137 5.38 14.56 -1.77
C GLY A 137 5.51 14.00 -0.36
N PHE A 138 5.06 12.76 -0.13
CA PHE A 138 5.13 12.09 1.17
C PHE A 138 6.18 10.97 1.22
N CYS A 139 7.08 10.90 0.25
CA CYS A 139 8.23 10.00 0.29
C CYS A 139 9.10 10.31 1.52
N GLN A 140 9.44 9.28 2.28
CA GLN A 140 10.24 9.40 3.50
C GLN A 140 11.67 8.93 3.27
N TYR A 141 12.61 9.62 3.93
CA TYR A 141 13.98 9.15 4.06
C TYR A 141 14.20 8.50 5.43
N ILE A 142 14.58 7.22 5.44
CA ILE A 142 14.89 6.46 6.66
C ILE A 142 16.27 5.84 6.51
N LYS A 143 17.27 6.46 7.15
CA LYS A 143 18.70 6.09 7.03
C LYS A 143 18.98 4.61 7.34
N SER A 144 18.25 4.03 8.30
CA SER A 144 18.44 2.65 8.75
C SER A 144 17.90 1.59 7.79
N LYS A 145 16.97 1.92 6.88
CA LYS A 145 16.36 0.95 5.96
C LYS A 145 17.19 0.86 4.66
N ARG A 146 17.30 -0.36 4.10
CA ARG A 146 18.08 -0.64 2.87
C ARG A 146 17.68 0.24 1.68
N ALA A 147 16.38 0.45 1.47
CA ALA A 147 15.87 1.30 0.38
C ALA A 147 16.20 2.79 0.56
N ARG A 148 16.37 3.23 1.82
CA ARG A 148 16.56 4.62 2.30
C ARG A 148 15.44 5.60 1.95
N PHE A 149 14.92 5.58 0.73
CA PHE A 149 13.81 6.40 0.26
C PHE A 149 12.62 5.53 -0.12
N GLY A 150 11.42 5.92 0.30
CA GLY A 150 10.20 5.18 -0.04
C GLY A 150 8.94 5.73 0.60
N VAL A 151 7.82 5.07 0.31
CA VAL A 151 6.55 5.28 1.00
C VAL A 151 6.61 4.54 2.32
N LYS A 152 6.49 5.28 3.42
CA LYS A 152 6.43 4.70 4.76
C LYS A 152 5.02 4.14 4.99
N ALA A 153 4.94 2.94 5.56
CA ALA A 153 3.71 2.33 6.03
C ALA A 153 3.91 1.85 7.48
N PHE A 154 2.87 1.92 8.28
CA PHE A 154 2.78 1.24 9.57
C PHE A 154 2.05 -0.06 9.36
N VAL A 155 2.55 -1.17 9.88
CA VAL A 155 2.03 -2.51 9.61
C VAL A 155 1.83 -3.25 10.93
N LEU A 156 0.67 -3.88 11.08
CA LEU A 156 0.32 -4.78 12.16
C LEU A 156 0.32 -6.21 11.62
N CYS A 157 1.17 -7.05 12.19
CA CYS A 157 1.32 -8.45 11.84
C CYS A 157 0.92 -9.35 13.02
N PRO A 158 0.18 -10.45 12.79
CA PRO A 158 0.05 -11.50 13.79
C PRO A 158 1.40 -12.19 14.01
N SER A 159 1.60 -12.71 15.21
CA SER A 159 2.78 -13.52 15.55
C SER A 159 2.46 -15.01 15.63
N ASP A 160 1.28 -15.42 15.15
CA ASP A 160 0.88 -16.82 15.03
C ASP A 160 1.82 -17.55 14.05
N GLU A 161 2.24 -18.77 14.40
CA GLU A 161 3.23 -19.52 13.64
C GLU A 161 2.79 -19.81 12.19
N GLU A 162 1.49 -20.06 11.99
CA GLU A 162 0.88 -20.32 10.68
C GLU A 162 0.79 -19.08 9.79
N TRP A 163 0.83 -17.88 10.38
CA TRP A 163 0.60 -16.61 9.70
C TRP A 163 1.83 -15.69 9.75
N GLN A 164 3.03 -16.28 9.86
CA GLN A 164 4.28 -15.53 9.87
C GLN A 164 4.43 -14.65 8.63
N GLY A 165 4.67 -13.35 8.86
CA GLY A 165 4.82 -12.36 7.79
C GLY A 165 3.50 -11.88 7.18
N TYR A 166 2.35 -12.33 7.68
CA TYR A 166 1.06 -11.82 7.24
C TYR A 166 0.84 -10.38 7.69
N SER A 167 0.37 -9.51 6.80
CA SER A 167 0.03 -8.12 7.14
C SER A 167 -1.47 -8.01 7.36
N TRP A 168 -1.88 -8.07 8.63
CA TRP A 168 -3.31 -8.08 9.01
C TRP A 168 -3.94 -6.69 8.90
N ASN A 169 -3.22 -5.64 9.30
CA ASN A 169 -3.63 -4.25 9.10
C ASN A 169 -2.42 -3.38 8.72
N PHE A 170 -2.61 -2.32 7.95
CA PHE A 170 -1.51 -1.45 7.54
C PHE A 170 -1.99 -0.05 7.18
N HIS A 171 -1.25 1.01 7.48
CA HIS A 171 -1.63 2.37 7.11
C HIS A 171 -0.46 3.12 6.46
N LEU A 172 -0.70 3.75 5.31
CA LEU A 172 0.31 4.55 4.62
C LEU A 172 0.50 5.90 5.32
N TYR A 173 1.75 6.35 5.40
CA TYR A 173 2.06 7.67 5.92
C TYR A 173 2.13 8.69 4.78
N TYR A 174 1.26 9.70 4.84
CA TYR A 174 1.13 10.79 3.89
C TYR A 174 1.78 12.10 4.38
N GLY A 175 2.54 12.07 5.48
CA GLY A 175 3.35 13.19 5.95
C GLY A 175 2.68 14.11 6.97
N LYS A 176 1.34 14.17 7.01
CA LYS A 176 0.56 15.00 7.95
C LYS A 176 -0.70 14.28 8.45
N ASP A 177 -0.63 12.97 8.61
CA ASP A 177 -1.78 12.19 9.04
C ASP A 177 -2.15 12.48 10.48
N THR A 178 -3.45 12.50 10.74
CA THR A 178 -3.98 12.52 12.10
C THR A 178 -4.56 11.14 12.41
N TYR A 179 -3.98 10.48 13.40
CA TYR A 179 -4.42 9.18 13.89
C TYR A 179 -5.47 9.40 14.95
N MET A 180 -6.73 9.52 14.52
CA MET A 180 -7.85 9.76 15.44
C MET A 180 -8.15 8.48 16.22
N VAL A 181 -8.25 8.63 17.54
CA VAL A 181 -8.70 7.58 18.45
C VAL A 181 -9.94 8.14 19.15
N GLU A 182 -11.07 7.44 19.01
CA GLU A 182 -12.38 7.81 19.58
C GLU A 182 -12.43 7.46 21.07
N ASP A 183 -11.51 8.04 21.85
CA ASP A 183 -11.45 7.87 23.30
C ASP A 183 -10.85 9.14 23.93
N PRO A 184 -11.58 9.85 24.82
CA PRO A 184 -11.05 11.01 25.53
C PRO A 184 -9.75 10.74 26.28
N ASN A 185 -9.54 9.52 26.80
CA ASN A 185 -8.32 9.14 27.52
C ASN A 185 -7.11 9.02 26.57
N ALA A 186 -7.34 8.76 25.28
CA ALA A 186 -6.30 8.73 24.26
C ALA A 186 -5.75 10.13 23.89
N SER A 187 -6.39 11.21 24.35
CA SER A 187 -5.92 12.59 24.12
C SER A 187 -4.52 12.85 24.69
N ARG A 188 -4.16 12.15 25.78
CA ARG A 188 -2.85 12.26 26.44
C ARG A 188 -1.73 11.53 25.72
N LEU A 189 -2.07 10.68 24.74
CA LEU A 189 -1.10 9.94 23.95
C LEU A 189 -0.40 10.88 22.96
N SER A 190 0.84 10.56 22.65
CA SER A 190 1.61 11.15 21.55
C SER A 190 1.16 10.57 20.21
N VAL A 191 1.64 11.17 19.11
CA VAL A 191 1.33 10.72 17.75
C VAL A 191 1.76 9.27 17.53
N SER A 192 2.95 8.88 18.00
CA SER A 192 3.45 7.50 17.88
C SER A 192 2.56 6.52 18.64
N GLU A 193 2.18 6.84 19.86
CA GLU A 193 1.32 5.99 20.68
C GLU A 193 -0.09 5.86 20.05
N ARG A 194 -0.65 6.95 19.49
CA ARG A 194 -1.93 6.89 18.77
C ARG A 194 -1.89 6.04 17.51
N ILE A 195 -0.76 5.92 16.82
CA ILE A 195 -0.63 5.01 15.66
C ILE A 195 -0.87 3.56 16.09
N VAL A 196 -0.31 3.15 17.24
CA VAL A 196 -0.49 1.80 17.78
C VAL A 196 -1.97 1.54 18.03
N VAL A 197 -2.62 2.43 18.78
CA VAL A 197 -4.05 2.31 19.11
C VAL A 197 -4.91 2.32 17.84
N PHE A 198 -4.61 3.20 16.88
CA PHE A 198 -5.32 3.29 15.61
C PHE A 198 -5.26 1.98 14.81
N LEU A 199 -4.09 1.37 14.68
CA LEU A 199 -3.95 0.08 14.00
C LEU A 199 -4.65 -1.07 14.74
N MET A 200 -4.75 -0.96 16.06
CA MET A 200 -5.32 -1.97 16.94
C MET A 200 -6.82 -1.82 17.18
N LYS A 201 -7.51 -0.80 16.63
CA LYS A 201 -8.92 -0.49 16.97
C LYS A 201 -9.85 -1.72 17.03
N ALA A 202 -9.72 -2.65 16.09
CA ALA A 202 -10.54 -3.87 16.01
C ALA A 202 -10.03 -5.06 16.86
N LEU A 203 -8.88 -4.92 17.53
CA LEU A 203 -8.24 -5.94 18.37
C LEU A 203 -8.12 -5.54 19.85
N LEU A 204 -8.54 -4.32 20.23
CA LEU A 204 -8.61 -3.92 21.63
C LEU A 204 -9.63 -4.78 22.41
N ASN A 205 -9.58 -4.72 23.74
CA ASN A 205 -10.51 -5.37 24.66
C ASN A 205 -10.59 -6.90 24.51
N SER A 206 -9.45 -7.54 24.24
CA SER A 206 -9.41 -8.98 23.89
C SER A 206 -8.32 -9.78 24.60
N GLY A 207 -7.62 -9.18 25.56
CA GLY A 207 -6.53 -9.82 26.31
C GLY A 207 -5.26 -10.06 25.49
N ARG A 208 -5.14 -9.41 24.32
CA ARG A 208 -3.98 -9.57 23.42
C ARG A 208 -2.75 -8.84 23.92
N HIS A 209 -1.59 -9.33 23.49
CA HIS A 209 -0.30 -8.77 23.79
C HIS A 209 0.26 -8.08 22.54
N VAL A 210 0.52 -6.78 22.63
CA VAL A 210 1.18 -6.02 21.57
C VAL A 210 2.69 -5.95 21.80
N ILE A 211 3.42 -6.08 20.71
CA ILE A 211 4.87 -5.94 20.67
C ILE A 211 5.19 -4.83 19.67
N THR A 212 5.92 -3.82 20.12
CA THR A 212 6.30 -2.67 19.31
C THR A 212 7.79 -2.37 19.47
N ASP A 213 8.33 -1.56 18.56
CA ASP A 213 9.69 -1.05 18.68
C ASP A 213 9.80 0.07 19.74
N ASN A 214 11.04 0.48 20.04
CA ASN A 214 11.32 1.54 21.01
C ASN A 214 10.74 2.92 20.65
N ARG A 215 10.30 3.14 19.41
CA ARG A 215 9.67 4.40 18.97
C ARG A 215 8.23 4.49 19.48
N TYR A 216 7.57 3.35 19.64
CA TYR A 216 6.18 3.25 20.08
C TYR A 216 6.04 2.92 21.57
N THR A 217 7.02 2.25 22.18
CA THR A 217 6.96 1.84 23.59
C THR A 217 7.00 3.02 24.58
N SER A 218 6.02 3.10 25.47
CA SER A 218 6.04 4.00 26.63
C SER A 218 5.15 3.48 27.76
N LEU A 219 5.40 3.92 29.00
CA LEU A 219 4.53 3.57 30.15
C LEU A 219 3.10 4.07 29.94
N ARG A 220 2.93 5.29 29.39
CA ARG A 220 1.61 5.87 29.13
C ARG A 220 0.79 5.03 28.14
N LEU A 221 1.45 4.47 27.12
CA LEU A 221 0.79 3.57 26.18
C LEU A 221 0.44 2.25 26.85
N ALA A 222 1.34 1.69 27.66
CA ALA A 222 1.08 0.45 28.39
C ALA A 222 -0.13 0.60 29.33
N ASP A 223 -0.16 1.67 30.14
CA ASP A 223 -1.28 1.99 31.04
C ASP A 223 -2.58 2.14 30.25
N TYR A 224 -2.56 2.88 29.14
CA TYR A 224 -3.74 3.06 28.30
C TYR A 224 -4.24 1.72 27.72
N LEU A 225 -3.35 0.91 27.16
CA LEU A 225 -3.73 -0.39 26.60
C LEU A 225 -4.30 -1.32 27.67
N GLU A 226 -3.78 -1.27 28.88
CA GLU A 226 -4.28 -2.08 30.00
C GLU A 226 -5.73 -1.70 30.35
N THR A 227 -6.07 -0.41 30.34
CA THR A 227 -7.48 0.03 30.48
C THR A 227 -8.38 -0.47 29.34
N GLN A 228 -7.80 -0.79 28.18
CA GLN A 228 -8.46 -1.36 27.01
C GLN A 228 -8.29 -2.90 26.95
N GLY A 229 -8.06 -3.57 28.08
CA GLY A 229 -7.93 -5.02 28.17
C GLY A 229 -6.88 -5.60 27.23
N THR A 230 -5.77 -4.88 27.01
CA THR A 230 -4.70 -5.20 26.07
C THR A 230 -3.35 -4.94 26.75
N PHE A 231 -2.35 -5.79 26.54
CA PHE A 231 -1.09 -5.71 27.28
C PHE A 231 0.07 -5.35 26.37
N ASP A 232 0.86 -4.35 26.74
CA ASP A 232 2.14 -4.07 26.08
C ASP A 232 3.23 -5.01 26.63
N ARG A 233 3.91 -5.74 25.75
CA ARG A 233 5.05 -6.63 26.08
C ARG A 233 6.37 -6.15 25.50
N SER A 234 6.40 -4.92 24.99
CA SER A 234 7.58 -4.32 24.36
C SER A 234 8.68 -4.07 25.39
N ARG A 235 9.95 -4.18 24.96
CA ARG A 235 11.08 -3.87 25.84
C ARG A 235 11.18 -2.36 26.05
N PRO A 236 11.26 -1.87 27.30
CA PRO A 236 11.46 -0.45 27.55
C PRO A 236 12.80 0.03 27.00
N LYS A 237 12.84 1.28 26.55
CA LYS A 237 14.07 1.94 26.16
C LYS A 237 14.99 2.05 27.38
N ARG A 238 16.15 1.37 27.36
CA ARG A 238 17.21 1.63 28.35
C ARG A 238 17.62 3.10 28.22
N LYS A 239 17.34 3.91 29.24
CA LYS A 239 17.95 5.24 29.35
C LYS A 239 19.46 5.02 29.37
N ARG A 240 20.19 5.53 28.37
CA ARG A 240 21.64 5.71 28.54
C ARG A 240 21.77 6.74 29.65
N ALA A 241 22.42 6.38 30.74
CA ALA A 241 22.84 7.34 31.75
C ALA A 241 23.72 8.37 31.01
N THR A 242 23.19 9.59 30.89
CA THR A 242 23.96 10.79 30.58
C THR A 242 24.38 11.41 31.90
#